data_AF-A0A2N2XZ93-F1
#
_entry.id   AF-A0A2N2XZ93-F1
#
_cell.length_a   1.000
_cell.length_b   1.000
_cell.length_c   1.000
_cell.angle_alpha   90.00
_cell.angle_beta   90.00
_cell.angle_gamma   90.00
#
_symmetry.space_group_name_H-M   'P 1'
#
loop_
_entity.id
_entity.type
_entity.pdbx_description
1 polymer ?
#
loop_
_entity_poly.entity_id
_entity_poly.type
_entity_poly.pdbx_seq_one_letter_code
_entity_poly.pdbx_strand_id
1 'polypeptide(L)'
;MKINGQPEKEKRNLMKFRLTIFFLIFALNIFGQIQPPKTPTIKNFEPIVHGQSHPNQNQNPNTNRKPTGTELYEKDKQEQQRRQQQLNNIYRELDEKNVNNVSYSLPSCASMKGATSYQTAFSEIMKMAETQNEISIAKANFIVENAYYENSGNYLKFEKTINEIGQFLNWKMQEYGLDSSDNLAKNMLLFRFFTDTLEIKSKNLKHYPFTYDFEDYSGKEDWTKMFVSKVLMTNSGQCHSLPLLYLILAEKIGAEAQLAYSPRHSYIKFKDNTGKWYNIELTNGMMTTDAFILQSGYIKSETLRNKIYMQPLNENQLLSLMLFDLAKGYTEKYCYDEFVGKVIDEALRLDSTNIVAQALKSDFLTIKFDYISKQLGITEQNYMQKITKYPQAKRAFIARNKQYDKMDNFGYQEMPADAYEKWLNSLNEAYQKQQSEQISIDLNKKIEIIDIELRK
;
A
#
# COMPACT_ATOMS: atom_id res chain seq x y z
N MET A 1 72.40 11.19 -20.58
CA MET A 1 72.22 10.88 -22.02
C MET A 1 70.73 10.94 -22.31
N LYS A 2 70.16 11.75 -23.23
CA LYS A 2 70.61 12.29 -24.54
C LYS A 2 71.03 11.19 -25.53
N ILE A 3 70.54 11.10 -26.77
CA ILE A 3 69.41 11.79 -27.47
C ILE A 3 69.08 11.03 -28.80
N ASN A 4 68.07 11.47 -29.58
CA ASN A 4 67.57 10.95 -30.88
C ASN A 4 66.60 9.74 -30.80
N GLY A 5 65.54 9.60 -31.62
CA GLY A 5 64.99 10.47 -32.68
C GLY A 5 64.62 9.66 -33.94
N GLN A 6 63.35 9.28 -34.17
CA GLN A 6 62.29 9.97 -34.94
C GLN A 6 62.55 10.11 -36.46
N PRO A 7 61.53 10.21 -37.35
CA PRO A 7 60.06 10.14 -37.19
C PRO A 7 59.43 9.13 -38.23
N GLU A 8 58.18 9.10 -38.75
CA GLU A 8 56.84 9.72 -38.52
C GLU A 8 55.70 8.91 -39.23
N LYS A 9 54.43 9.40 -39.21
CA LYS A 9 53.33 9.40 -40.23
C LYS A 9 53.11 8.26 -41.26
N GLU A 10 51.90 7.94 -41.76
CA GLU A 10 50.49 8.37 -41.52
C GLU A 10 49.55 7.50 -42.38
N LYS A 11 48.33 7.11 -41.90
CA LYS A 11 47.02 7.29 -42.60
C LYS A 11 45.83 6.61 -41.91
N ARG A 12 44.65 7.16 -42.22
CA ARG A 12 43.32 6.75 -41.74
C ARG A 12 42.78 5.60 -42.59
N ASN A 13 41.84 4.82 -42.06
CA ASN A 13 40.63 4.56 -42.82
C ASN A 13 39.40 4.30 -41.93
N LEU A 14 38.22 4.53 -42.51
CA LEU A 14 36.92 4.51 -41.84
C LEU A 14 35.99 3.55 -42.58
N MET A 15 35.41 2.55 -41.90
CA MET A 15 34.33 1.75 -42.47
C MET A 15 33.07 1.78 -41.61
N LYS A 16 31.94 1.91 -42.30
CA LYS A 16 30.59 2.02 -41.74
C LYS A 16 29.95 0.64 -41.76
N PHE A 17 29.32 0.22 -40.67
CA PHE A 17 28.38 -0.90 -40.74
C PHE A 17 26.98 -0.38 -41.08
N ARG A 18 26.21 -1.16 -41.85
CA ARG A 18 24.87 -0.77 -42.34
C ARG A 18 23.78 -1.48 -41.56
N LEU A 19 22.69 -0.74 -41.34
CA LEU A 19 21.39 -1.28 -40.94
C LEU A 19 20.72 -1.93 -42.16
N THR A 20 20.17 -3.13 -42.00
CA THR A 20 19.32 -3.78 -43.00
C THR A 20 17.99 -4.14 -42.34
N ILE A 21 16.90 -3.60 -42.88
CA ILE A 21 15.52 -3.90 -42.47
C ILE A 21 15.02 -5.09 -43.28
N PHE A 22 14.27 -5.99 -42.65
CA PHE A 22 13.40 -6.93 -43.36
C PHE A 22 11.97 -6.82 -42.82
N PHE A 23 11.08 -6.28 -43.65
CA PHE A 23 9.63 -6.42 -43.47
C PHE A 23 9.21 -7.78 -44.04
N LEU A 24 8.30 -8.47 -43.36
CA LEU A 24 7.47 -9.48 -43.99
C LEU A 24 6.10 -9.49 -43.33
N ILE A 25 5.08 -9.17 -44.13
CA ILE A 25 3.69 -9.06 -43.68
C ILE A 25 3.00 -10.38 -43.97
N PHE A 26 2.34 -10.96 -42.97
CA PHE A 26 1.23 -11.89 -43.18
C PHE A 26 0.10 -11.53 -42.22
N ALA A 27 -1.03 -11.13 -42.78
CA ALA A 27 -2.25 -10.84 -42.04
C ALA A 27 -3.26 -11.96 -42.29
N LEU A 28 -3.74 -12.59 -41.22
CA LEU A 28 -4.98 -13.36 -41.22
C LEU A 28 -5.80 -12.98 -39.99
N ASN A 29 -7.10 -12.84 -40.19
CA ASN A 29 -8.00 -12.25 -39.21
C ASN A 29 -8.37 -13.24 -38.10
N ILE A 30 -8.22 -12.82 -36.85
CA ILE A 30 -9.02 -13.36 -35.74
C ILE A 30 -9.61 -12.15 -34.99
N PHE A 31 -10.91 -11.94 -35.15
CA PHE A 31 -11.67 -11.00 -34.34
C PHE A 31 -11.85 -11.57 -32.93
N GLY A 32 -10.81 -11.47 -32.11
CA GLY A 32 -10.92 -11.69 -30.67
C GLY A 32 -11.80 -10.61 -30.06
N GLN A 33 -13.03 -10.95 -29.67
CA GLN A 33 -13.85 -10.07 -28.83
C GLN A 33 -13.11 -9.84 -27.52
N ILE A 34 -12.63 -8.61 -27.31
CA ILE A 34 -12.11 -8.19 -26.01
C ILE A 34 -13.31 -8.22 -25.05
N GLN A 35 -13.37 -9.27 -24.23
CA GLN A 35 -14.32 -9.34 -23.11
C GLN A 35 -14.06 -8.11 -22.23
N PRO A 36 -15.05 -7.26 -21.95
CA PRO A 36 -14.86 -6.17 -21.00
C PRO A 36 -14.44 -6.77 -19.65
N PRO A 37 -13.57 -6.09 -18.87
CA PRO A 37 -13.11 -6.60 -17.60
C PRO A 37 -14.31 -6.93 -16.72
N LYS A 38 -14.39 -8.17 -16.23
CA LYS A 38 -15.48 -8.61 -15.36
C LYS A 38 -15.48 -7.74 -14.12
N THR A 39 -16.54 -6.96 -13.92
CA THR A 39 -16.75 -6.21 -12.67
C THR A 39 -16.67 -7.21 -11.51
N PRO A 40 -15.78 -7.01 -10.51
CA PRO A 40 -15.66 -7.94 -9.40
C PRO A 40 -16.96 -7.92 -8.58
N THR A 41 -17.77 -8.96 -8.75
CA THR A 41 -19.03 -9.10 -8.02
C THR A 41 -18.75 -9.52 -6.59
N ILE A 42 -19.03 -8.63 -5.64
CA ILE A 42 -19.08 -8.96 -4.21
C ILE A 42 -20.03 -10.15 -4.04
N LYS A 43 -19.51 -11.29 -3.54
CA LYS A 43 -20.39 -12.36 -3.05
C LYS A 43 -21.24 -11.78 -1.92
N ASN A 44 -22.55 -11.96 -2.01
CA ASN A 44 -23.48 -11.48 -0.99
C ASN A 44 -22.99 -11.88 0.41
N PHE A 45 -22.84 -10.91 1.30
CA PHE A 45 -22.50 -11.16 2.70
C PHE A 45 -23.62 -11.97 3.37
N GLU A 46 -23.50 -13.29 3.40
CA GLU A 46 -24.42 -14.15 4.16
C GLU A 46 -24.35 -13.80 5.66
N PRO A 47 -25.48 -13.86 6.40
CA PRO A 47 -25.45 -13.78 7.86
C PRO A 47 -24.70 -14.98 8.45
N ILE A 48 -24.02 -14.80 9.58
CA ILE A 48 -23.46 -15.92 10.35
C ILE A 48 -24.63 -16.73 10.91
N VAL A 49 -24.94 -17.87 10.29
CA VAL A 49 -25.90 -18.85 10.80
C VAL A 49 -25.21 -19.68 11.89
N HIS A 50 -25.89 -19.90 13.02
CA HIS A 50 -25.33 -20.65 14.14
C HIS A 50 -25.06 -22.11 13.78
N GLY A 51 -23.77 -22.46 13.74
CA GLY A 51 -23.27 -23.80 14.08
C GLY A 51 -23.57 -24.92 13.10
N GLN A 52 -22.66 -25.14 12.14
CA GLN A 52 -22.34 -26.49 11.70
C GLN A 52 -20.86 -26.62 11.28
N SER A 53 -20.37 -27.86 11.32
CA SER A 53 -18.97 -28.25 11.19
C SER A 53 -18.29 -27.78 9.90
N HIS A 54 -17.06 -27.27 10.01
CA HIS A 54 -16.15 -27.22 8.86
C HIS A 54 -15.86 -28.65 8.36
N PRO A 55 -15.79 -28.89 7.04
CA PRO A 55 -15.32 -30.15 6.50
C PRO A 55 -13.83 -30.34 6.82
N ASN A 56 -13.46 -31.59 7.08
CA ASN A 56 -12.11 -31.96 7.52
C ASN A 56 -11.06 -31.63 6.44
N GLN A 57 -10.08 -30.77 6.74
CA GLN A 57 -8.95 -30.55 5.84
C GLN A 57 -8.02 -31.76 5.88
N ASN A 58 -8.03 -32.57 4.82
CA ASN A 58 -7.03 -33.62 4.63
C ASN A 58 -5.62 -32.98 4.59
N GLN A 59 -4.75 -33.44 5.49
CA GLN A 59 -3.34 -33.10 5.44
C GLN A 59 -2.73 -33.61 4.13
N ASN A 60 -2.19 -32.69 3.31
CA ASN A 60 -1.41 -33.04 2.14
C ASN A 60 -0.06 -32.31 2.24
N PRO A 61 1.05 -33.00 2.55
CA PRO A 61 2.30 -32.37 2.97
C PRO A 61 3.10 -31.86 1.76
N ASN A 62 2.61 -30.80 1.11
CA ASN A 62 3.33 -30.13 0.03
C ASN A 62 4.07 -28.90 0.56
N THR A 63 5.33 -28.71 0.14
CA THR A 63 6.27 -27.83 0.88
C THR A 63 5.99 -26.34 0.71
N ASN A 64 6.07 -25.58 1.81
CA ASN A 64 6.23 -24.13 1.79
C ASN A 64 7.51 -23.74 1.03
N ARG A 65 7.41 -23.50 -0.28
CA ARG A 65 8.48 -22.86 -1.05
C ARG A 65 8.48 -21.37 -0.71
N LYS A 66 9.56 -20.91 -0.07
CA LYS A 66 9.88 -19.47 -0.02
C LYS A 66 10.08 -18.94 -1.45
N PRO A 67 9.67 -17.70 -1.75
CA PRO A 67 9.95 -17.06 -3.03
C PRO A 67 11.44 -17.07 -3.38
N THR A 68 11.72 -17.17 -4.67
CA THR A 68 13.07 -17.13 -5.25
C THR A 68 13.41 -15.73 -5.75
N GLY A 69 14.71 -15.44 -5.87
CA GLY A 69 15.18 -14.16 -6.44
C GLY A 69 14.75 -13.91 -7.89
N THR A 70 14.20 -14.90 -8.59
CA THR A 70 13.66 -14.77 -9.95
C THR A 70 12.28 -14.11 -9.95
N GLU A 71 11.34 -14.61 -9.13
CA GLU A 71 9.98 -14.07 -8.97
C GLU A 71 10.03 -12.60 -8.47
N LEU A 72 11.09 -12.28 -7.73
CA LEU A 72 11.40 -10.99 -7.13
C LEU A 72 11.84 -9.96 -8.19
N TYR A 73 12.72 -10.36 -9.11
CA TYR A 73 13.09 -9.57 -10.30
C TYR A 73 11.90 -9.41 -11.25
N GLU A 74 11.01 -10.41 -11.34
CA GLU A 74 9.79 -10.33 -12.14
C GLU A 74 8.79 -9.31 -11.60
N LYS A 75 8.65 -9.14 -10.27
CA LYS A 75 7.77 -8.13 -9.64
C LYS A 75 8.17 -6.67 -9.90
N ASP A 76 9.47 -6.37 -9.95
CA ASP A 76 9.95 -5.01 -10.26
C ASP A 76 9.83 -4.73 -11.77
N LYS A 77 10.14 -5.73 -12.60
CA LYS A 77 9.91 -5.71 -14.04
C LYS A 77 8.42 -5.53 -14.38
N GLN A 78 7.50 -6.17 -13.65
CA GLN A 78 6.06 -5.99 -13.78
C GLN A 78 5.61 -4.56 -13.46
N GLU A 79 6.25 -3.88 -12.51
CA GLU A 79 5.88 -2.51 -12.14
C GLU A 79 6.35 -1.49 -13.17
N GLN A 80 7.56 -1.69 -13.72
CA GLN A 80 8.01 -0.96 -14.91
C GLN A 80 7.12 -1.27 -16.12
N GLN A 81 6.68 -2.52 -16.30
CA GLN A 81 5.75 -2.91 -17.35
C GLN A 81 4.36 -2.27 -17.17
N ARG A 82 3.82 -2.10 -15.95
CA ARG A 82 2.56 -1.37 -15.74
C ARG A 82 2.69 0.11 -16.10
N ARG A 83 3.74 0.79 -15.62
CA ARG A 83 4.01 2.19 -16.00
C ARG A 83 4.15 2.32 -17.53
N GLN A 84 4.85 1.38 -18.17
CA GLN A 84 4.98 1.32 -19.65
C GLN A 84 3.67 0.97 -20.38
N GLN A 85 2.81 0.09 -19.84
CA GLN A 85 1.50 -0.26 -20.41
C GLN A 85 0.53 0.91 -20.33
N GLN A 86 0.50 1.64 -19.21
CA GLN A 86 -0.30 2.86 -19.06
C GLN A 86 0.18 3.94 -20.02
N LEU A 87 1.49 4.15 -20.16
CA LEU A 87 2.07 5.01 -21.20
C LEU A 87 1.66 4.56 -22.60
N ASN A 88 1.74 3.26 -22.92
CA ASN A 88 1.33 2.72 -24.22
C ASN A 88 -0.17 2.92 -24.51
N ASN A 89 -1.04 2.82 -23.51
CA ASN A 89 -2.48 3.10 -23.65
C ASN A 89 -2.73 4.58 -23.94
N ILE A 90 -2.10 5.47 -23.17
CA ILE A 90 -2.10 6.93 -23.40
C ILE A 90 -1.55 7.27 -24.80
N TYR A 91 -0.55 6.51 -25.28
CA TYR A 91 0.04 6.69 -26.60
C TYR A 91 -0.84 6.19 -27.74
N ARG A 92 -1.62 5.11 -27.56
CA ARG A 92 -2.60 4.67 -28.57
C ARG A 92 -3.64 5.75 -28.85
N GLU A 93 -4.07 6.48 -27.83
CA GLU A 93 -4.97 7.64 -28.01
C GLU A 93 -4.33 8.83 -28.75
N LEU A 94 -3.00 8.96 -28.78
CA LEU A 94 -2.31 9.93 -29.64
C LEU A 94 -2.28 9.46 -31.09
N ASP A 95 -2.05 8.17 -31.33
CA ASP A 95 -1.95 7.62 -32.69
C ASP A 95 -3.35 7.53 -33.35
N GLU A 96 -4.43 7.44 -32.56
CA GLU A 96 -5.84 7.51 -33.02
C GLU A 96 -6.38 8.94 -33.25
N LYS A 97 -5.65 9.99 -32.82
CA LYS A 97 -6.06 11.40 -32.95
C LYS A 97 -5.04 12.16 -33.79
N ASN A 98 -5.44 12.77 -34.91
CA ASN A 98 -4.57 13.65 -35.70
C ASN A 98 -4.29 14.98 -34.96
N VAL A 99 -3.42 14.95 -33.95
CA VAL A 99 -3.10 16.12 -33.10
C VAL A 99 -2.09 17.05 -33.78
N ASN A 100 -2.60 17.96 -34.59
CA ASN A 100 -1.86 19.14 -35.06
C ASN A 100 -1.55 20.17 -33.94
N ASN A 101 -2.10 19.97 -32.73
CA ASN A 101 -1.90 20.80 -31.54
C ASN A 101 -1.42 19.94 -30.36
N VAL A 102 -0.54 20.49 -29.52
CA VAL A 102 0.07 19.79 -28.38
C VAL A 102 -0.83 19.90 -27.14
N SER A 103 -1.22 18.77 -26.54
CA SER A 103 -1.87 18.73 -25.23
C SER A 103 -0.83 18.76 -24.10
N TYR A 104 -1.06 19.65 -23.13
CA TYR A 104 -0.27 19.76 -21.91
C TYR A 104 -0.96 19.19 -20.66
N SER A 105 -2.12 18.54 -20.84
CA SER A 105 -2.81 17.74 -19.83
C SER A 105 -2.93 16.30 -20.31
N LEU A 106 -2.90 15.34 -19.38
CA LEU A 106 -3.08 13.92 -19.69
C LEU A 106 -4.51 13.64 -20.21
N PRO A 107 -4.72 12.60 -21.04
CA PRO A 107 -6.07 12.15 -21.41
C PRO A 107 -6.87 11.79 -20.15
N SER A 108 -8.13 12.23 -20.08
CA SER A 108 -8.93 12.01 -18.86
C SER A 108 -9.71 10.70 -18.89
N CYS A 109 -9.66 9.99 -17.78
CA CYS A 109 -10.35 8.72 -17.55
C CYS A 109 -11.72 8.89 -16.87
N ALA A 110 -12.17 10.13 -16.64
CA ALA A 110 -13.44 10.46 -15.99
C ALA A 110 -14.70 9.96 -16.72
N SER A 111 -14.60 9.60 -18.01
CA SER A 111 -15.69 9.01 -18.81
C SER A 111 -15.82 7.49 -18.65
N MET A 112 -14.87 6.82 -17.99
CA MET A 112 -14.97 5.38 -17.73
C MET A 112 -16.01 5.06 -16.65
N LYS A 113 -16.68 3.90 -16.78
CA LYS A 113 -17.69 3.42 -15.83
C LYS A 113 -17.12 3.39 -14.41
N GLY A 114 -17.79 4.07 -13.48
CA GLY A 114 -17.42 4.16 -12.07
C GLY A 114 -16.33 5.19 -11.74
N ALA A 115 -15.70 5.86 -12.71
CA ALA A 115 -14.66 6.86 -12.44
C ALA A 115 -15.20 8.08 -11.64
N THR A 116 -16.50 8.37 -11.76
CA THR A 116 -17.21 9.39 -10.97
C THR A 116 -17.31 9.05 -9.49
N SER A 117 -17.30 7.77 -9.10
CA SER A 117 -17.36 7.34 -7.69
C SER A 117 -16.17 7.88 -6.88
N TYR A 118 -14.99 7.96 -7.50
CA TYR A 118 -13.80 8.59 -6.91
C TYR A 118 -13.94 10.11 -6.75
N GLN A 119 -14.63 10.78 -7.67
CA GLN A 119 -14.89 12.22 -7.57
C GLN A 119 -15.87 12.53 -6.42
N THR A 120 -16.88 11.68 -6.22
CA THR A 120 -17.77 11.72 -5.06
C THR A 120 -16.98 11.47 -3.76
N ALA A 121 -16.20 10.39 -3.70
CA ALA A 121 -15.39 10.05 -2.53
C ALA A 121 -14.42 11.17 -2.14
N PHE A 122 -13.67 11.72 -3.11
CA PHE A 122 -12.83 12.90 -2.90
C PHE A 122 -13.63 14.06 -2.30
N SER A 123 -14.82 14.35 -2.86
CA SER A 123 -15.68 15.44 -2.39
C SER A 123 -16.30 15.21 -1.00
N GLU A 124 -16.31 13.97 -0.50
CA GLU A 124 -16.73 13.65 0.87
C GLU A 124 -15.55 13.71 1.86
N ILE A 125 -14.39 13.17 1.50
CA ILE A 125 -13.16 13.26 2.31
C ILE A 125 -12.72 14.72 2.49
N MET A 126 -12.81 15.55 1.45
CA MET A 126 -12.49 16.98 1.55
C MET A 126 -13.40 17.71 2.53
N LYS A 127 -14.70 17.37 2.58
CA LYS A 127 -15.63 17.96 3.58
C LYS A 127 -15.24 17.59 5.01
N MET A 128 -14.79 16.35 5.25
CA MET A 128 -14.30 15.93 6.57
C MET A 128 -13.04 16.72 6.98
N ALA A 129 -12.12 16.94 6.04
CA ALA A 129 -10.92 17.74 6.27
C ALA A 129 -11.22 19.24 6.51
N GLU A 130 -12.32 19.74 5.96
CA GLU A 130 -12.79 21.13 6.13
C GLU A 130 -13.57 21.34 7.44
N THR A 131 -14.36 20.37 7.91
CA THR A 131 -15.19 20.52 9.12
C THR A 131 -14.46 20.22 10.43
N GLN A 132 -13.41 19.39 10.40
CA GLN A 132 -12.50 19.02 11.50
C GLN A 132 -13.10 18.37 12.76
N ASN A 133 -14.40 18.54 13.05
CA ASN A 133 -15.02 18.08 14.30
C ASN A 133 -15.70 16.69 14.23
N GLU A 134 -15.77 16.06 13.04
CA GLU A 134 -16.52 14.81 12.80
C GLU A 134 -15.76 13.81 11.89
N ILE A 135 -14.43 13.73 12.02
CA ILE A 135 -13.64 12.74 11.29
C ILE A 135 -13.81 11.37 11.97
N SER A 136 -14.53 10.45 11.31
CA SER A 136 -14.50 9.01 11.66
C SER A 136 -13.62 8.27 10.66
N ILE A 137 -12.59 7.59 11.19
CA ILE A 137 -11.66 6.74 10.44
C ILE A 137 -12.44 5.63 9.73
N ALA A 138 -13.46 5.05 10.40
CA ALA A 138 -14.31 4.01 9.83
C ALA A 138 -15.03 4.47 8.55
N LYS A 139 -15.63 5.66 8.60
CA LYS A 139 -16.39 6.25 7.50
C LYS A 139 -15.49 6.73 6.37
N ALA A 140 -14.38 7.40 6.71
CA ALA A 140 -13.41 7.89 5.72
C ALA A 140 -12.75 6.73 4.96
N ASN A 141 -12.30 5.70 5.67
CA ASN A 141 -11.76 4.47 5.06
C ASN A 141 -12.78 3.81 4.12
N PHE A 142 -14.03 3.62 4.57
CA PHE A 142 -15.08 3.03 3.76
C PHE A 142 -15.34 3.81 2.47
N ILE A 143 -15.35 5.14 2.52
CA ILE A 143 -15.56 6.00 1.34
C ILE A 143 -14.46 5.78 0.27
N VAL A 144 -13.21 5.61 0.69
CA VAL A 144 -12.08 5.35 -0.21
C VAL A 144 -12.19 3.97 -0.87
N GLU A 145 -12.47 2.91 -0.09
CA GLU A 145 -12.65 1.55 -0.63
C GLU A 145 -13.88 1.45 -1.55
N ASN A 146 -14.98 2.08 -1.16
CA ASN A 146 -16.23 2.03 -1.91
C ASN A 146 -16.13 2.71 -3.29
N ALA A 147 -15.23 3.69 -3.45
CA ALA A 147 -14.93 4.28 -4.76
C ALA A 147 -14.43 3.24 -5.77
N TYR A 148 -13.56 2.32 -5.34
CA TYR A 148 -13.08 1.19 -6.17
C TYR A 148 -14.23 0.25 -6.54
N TYR A 149 -15.15 0.01 -5.61
CA TYR A 149 -16.40 -0.74 -5.83
C TYR A 149 -17.53 0.07 -6.50
N GLU A 150 -17.24 1.19 -7.15
CA GLU A 150 -18.21 2.01 -7.93
C GLU A 150 -19.39 2.52 -7.08
N ASN A 151 -19.15 2.75 -5.78
CA ASN A 151 -20.14 3.09 -4.75
C ASN A 151 -21.23 2.01 -4.50
N SER A 152 -20.97 0.73 -4.86
CA SER A 152 -21.93 -0.38 -4.65
C SER A 152 -21.90 -1.02 -3.25
N GLY A 153 -20.92 -0.67 -2.41
CA GLY A 153 -20.79 -1.17 -1.05
C GLY A 153 -21.83 -0.60 -0.09
N ASN A 154 -22.16 -1.37 0.96
CA ASN A 154 -23.17 -1.01 1.95
C ASN A 154 -22.54 -0.53 3.26
N TYR A 155 -22.53 0.80 3.49
CA TYR A 155 -21.96 1.41 4.69
C TYR A 155 -22.63 0.91 5.99
N LEU A 156 -23.97 0.79 6.01
CA LEU A 156 -24.70 0.33 7.19
C LEU A 156 -24.32 -1.11 7.59
N LYS A 157 -23.94 -1.96 6.63
CA LYS A 157 -23.43 -3.30 6.94
C LYS A 157 -21.99 -3.27 7.46
N PHE A 158 -21.13 -2.44 6.88
CA PHE A 158 -19.76 -2.23 7.36
C PHE A 158 -19.75 -1.68 8.80
N GLU A 159 -20.47 -0.58 9.03
CA GLU A 159 -20.65 0.06 10.34
C GLU A 159 -21.27 -0.91 11.36
N LYS A 160 -22.27 -1.72 10.96
CA LYS A 160 -22.82 -2.78 11.81
C LYS A 160 -21.74 -3.77 12.25
N THR A 161 -20.90 -4.29 11.34
CA THR A 161 -19.83 -5.23 11.70
C THR A 161 -18.80 -4.61 12.64
N ILE A 162 -18.42 -3.34 12.42
CA ILE A 162 -17.54 -2.60 13.34
C ILE A 162 -18.21 -2.43 14.73
N ASN A 163 -19.51 -2.13 14.78
CA ASN A 163 -20.28 -2.06 16.03
C ASN A 163 -20.36 -3.41 16.77
N GLU A 164 -20.57 -4.52 16.06
CA GLU A 164 -20.61 -5.88 16.63
C GLU A 164 -19.24 -6.29 17.22
N ILE A 165 -18.13 -5.96 16.53
CA ILE A 165 -16.77 -6.18 17.05
C ILE A 165 -16.51 -5.30 18.29
N GLY A 166 -16.86 -4.01 18.23
CA GLY A 166 -16.76 -3.11 19.38
C GLY A 166 -17.55 -3.59 20.59
N GLN A 167 -18.73 -4.18 20.38
CA GLN A 167 -19.53 -4.77 21.45
C GLN A 167 -18.88 -6.04 22.03
N PHE A 168 -18.30 -6.91 21.19
CA PHE A 168 -17.52 -8.06 21.64
C PHE A 168 -16.34 -7.64 22.51
N LEU A 169 -15.55 -6.65 22.07
CA LEU A 169 -14.42 -6.09 22.82
C LEU A 169 -14.86 -5.52 24.17
N ASN A 170 -15.94 -4.74 24.21
CA ASN A 170 -16.49 -4.17 25.45
C ASN A 170 -16.94 -5.25 26.44
N TRP A 171 -17.64 -6.31 25.98
CA TRP A 171 -17.96 -7.46 26.83
C TRP A 171 -16.72 -8.21 27.31
N LYS A 172 -15.65 -8.27 26.51
CA LYS A 172 -14.41 -8.96 26.88
C LYS A 172 -13.56 -8.15 27.87
N MET A 173 -13.60 -6.81 27.84
CA MET A 173 -13.09 -5.97 28.94
C MET A 173 -13.82 -6.28 30.25
N GLN A 174 -15.16 -6.34 30.21
CA GLN A 174 -15.98 -6.63 31.39
C GLN A 174 -15.71 -8.03 31.97
N GLU A 175 -15.56 -9.06 31.12
CA GLU A 175 -15.24 -10.43 31.56
C GLU A 175 -13.87 -10.53 32.24
N TYR A 176 -12.90 -9.73 31.78
CA TYR A 176 -11.55 -9.66 32.35
C TYR A 176 -11.39 -8.64 33.50
N GLY A 177 -12.44 -7.89 33.85
CA GLY A 177 -12.36 -6.83 34.87
C GLY A 177 -11.42 -5.67 34.49
N LEU A 178 -11.22 -5.42 33.19
CA LEU A 178 -10.35 -4.35 32.71
C LEU A 178 -11.02 -2.97 32.88
N ASP A 179 -10.22 -1.98 33.27
CA ASP A 179 -10.65 -0.59 33.37
C ASP A 179 -10.93 -0.02 31.97
N SER A 180 -12.17 0.38 31.71
CA SER A 180 -12.59 0.97 30.43
C SER A 180 -12.16 2.44 30.25
N SER A 181 -11.44 3.02 31.20
CA SER A 181 -10.70 4.27 31.04
C SER A 181 -9.25 4.03 30.60
N ASP A 182 -8.60 2.94 31.04
CA ASP A 182 -7.17 2.69 30.78
C ASP A 182 -6.86 2.42 29.29
N ASN A 183 -6.03 3.28 28.70
CA ASN A 183 -5.65 3.12 27.29
C ASN A 183 -4.72 1.92 27.05
N LEU A 184 -3.93 1.51 28.04
CA LEU A 184 -3.08 0.32 27.93
C LEU A 184 -3.95 -0.95 27.91
N ALA A 185 -4.87 -1.11 28.85
CA ALA A 185 -5.81 -2.24 28.88
C ALA A 185 -6.60 -2.38 27.56
N LYS A 186 -7.13 -1.28 27.01
CA LYS A 186 -7.82 -1.28 25.72
C LYS A 186 -6.93 -1.75 24.57
N ASN A 187 -5.75 -1.14 24.40
CA ASN A 187 -4.82 -1.49 23.32
C ASN A 187 -4.26 -2.91 23.47
N MET A 188 -4.05 -3.40 24.70
CA MET A 188 -3.67 -4.80 24.96
C MET A 188 -4.79 -5.78 24.60
N LEU A 189 -6.05 -5.50 24.95
CA LEU A 189 -7.16 -6.35 24.53
C LEU A 189 -7.36 -6.33 23.01
N LEU A 190 -7.26 -5.15 22.40
CA LEU A 190 -7.40 -5.00 20.95
C LEU A 190 -6.25 -5.69 20.20
N PHE A 191 -5.02 -5.61 20.70
CA PHE A 191 -3.89 -6.41 20.18
C PHE A 191 -4.19 -7.91 20.26
N ARG A 192 -4.66 -8.40 21.41
CA ARG A 192 -5.07 -9.80 21.57
C ARG A 192 -6.28 -10.19 20.71
N PHE A 193 -7.13 -9.26 20.29
CA PHE A 193 -8.18 -9.51 19.31
C PHE A 193 -7.61 -9.72 17.89
N PHE A 194 -6.41 -9.20 17.59
CA PHE A 194 -5.71 -9.51 16.35
C PHE A 194 -4.87 -10.79 16.44
N THR A 195 -4.26 -11.10 17.59
CA THR A 195 -3.29 -12.22 17.74
C THR A 195 -3.84 -13.51 18.35
N ASP A 196 -4.88 -13.45 19.17
CA ASP A 196 -5.38 -14.58 19.95
C ASP A 196 -6.78 -15.04 19.49
N THR A 197 -7.10 -16.29 19.80
CA THR A 197 -8.50 -16.74 19.80
C THR A 197 -9.17 -16.26 21.09
N LEU A 198 -10.26 -15.50 20.98
CA LEU A 198 -11.01 -14.97 22.12
C LEU A 198 -12.43 -15.55 22.18
N GLU A 199 -12.87 -15.99 23.35
CA GLU A 199 -14.20 -16.57 23.59
C GLU A 199 -14.94 -15.82 24.68
N ILE A 200 -16.26 -15.60 24.53
CA ILE A 200 -17.16 -15.13 25.58
C ILE A 200 -18.19 -16.23 25.82
N LYS A 201 -17.86 -17.16 26.73
CA LYS A 201 -18.58 -18.44 26.90
C LYS A 201 -20.04 -18.23 27.32
N SER A 202 -20.30 -17.22 28.15
CA SER A 202 -21.65 -16.83 28.60
C SER A 202 -22.57 -16.33 27.47
N LYS A 203 -22.03 -16.03 26.29
CA LYS A 203 -22.77 -15.59 25.09
C LYS A 203 -22.62 -16.55 23.90
N ASN A 204 -21.87 -17.65 24.07
CA ASN A 204 -21.46 -18.54 22.98
C ASN A 204 -20.80 -17.81 21.78
N LEU A 205 -20.02 -16.77 22.06
CA LEU A 205 -19.30 -15.99 21.04
C LEU A 205 -17.83 -16.41 20.99
N LYS A 206 -17.28 -16.51 19.78
CA LYS A 206 -15.88 -16.85 19.54
C LYS A 206 -15.33 -16.04 18.36
N HIS A 207 -14.14 -15.50 18.55
CA HIS A 207 -13.35 -14.78 17.56
C HIS A 207 -12.03 -15.51 17.31
N TYR A 208 -11.55 -15.47 16.06
CA TYR A 208 -10.28 -16.06 15.64
C TYR A 208 -9.33 -14.97 15.13
N PRO A 209 -8.02 -15.07 15.40
CA PRO A 209 -7.06 -14.02 15.10
C PRO A 209 -6.94 -13.74 13.60
N PHE A 210 -6.64 -12.49 13.25
CA PHE A 210 -6.39 -12.10 11.87
C PHE A 210 -5.06 -12.68 11.39
N THR A 211 -4.98 -12.99 10.11
CA THR A 211 -3.76 -13.52 9.47
C THR A 211 -3.13 -12.49 8.53
N TYR A 212 -1.81 -12.55 8.36
CA TYR A 212 -1.14 -11.79 7.31
C TYR A 212 -1.17 -12.56 5.99
N ASP A 213 -1.54 -11.87 4.92
CA ASP A 213 -1.73 -12.40 3.58
C ASP A 213 -0.43 -12.25 2.75
N PHE A 214 0.49 -13.20 2.88
CA PHE A 214 1.79 -13.16 2.19
C PHE A 214 1.68 -13.28 0.65
N GLU A 215 0.52 -13.68 0.11
CA GLU A 215 0.27 -13.71 -1.33
C GLU A 215 -0.03 -12.29 -1.83
N ASP A 216 0.71 -11.81 -2.84
CA ASP A 216 0.58 -10.43 -3.36
C ASP A 216 0.43 -9.37 -2.25
N TYR A 217 1.37 -9.36 -1.31
CA TYR A 217 1.42 -8.42 -0.18
C TYR A 217 1.40 -6.94 -0.60
N SER A 218 1.71 -6.67 -1.87
CA SER A 218 1.72 -5.34 -2.50
C SER A 218 0.41 -4.93 -3.16
N GLY A 219 -0.58 -5.81 -3.27
CA GLY A 219 -1.83 -5.55 -4.00
C GLY A 219 -1.62 -5.24 -5.48
N LYS A 220 -0.58 -5.83 -6.09
CA LYS A 220 -0.29 -5.68 -7.52
C LYS A 220 -1.36 -6.37 -8.35
N GLU A 221 -1.62 -7.65 -8.13
CA GLU A 221 -2.63 -8.39 -8.88
C GLU A 221 -4.05 -8.10 -8.39
N ASP A 222 -4.24 -7.88 -7.09
CA ASP A 222 -5.53 -7.46 -6.51
C ASP A 222 -5.37 -6.31 -5.51
N TRP A 223 -5.70 -5.09 -5.95
CA TRP A 223 -5.66 -3.89 -5.10
C TRP A 223 -6.58 -4.00 -3.87
N THR A 224 -7.61 -4.85 -3.90
CA THR A 224 -8.50 -5.05 -2.73
C THR A 224 -7.81 -5.75 -1.55
N LYS A 225 -6.59 -6.30 -1.73
CA LYS A 225 -5.74 -6.72 -0.59
C LYS A 225 -5.40 -5.55 0.35
N MET A 226 -5.41 -4.30 -0.14
CA MET A 226 -5.27 -3.10 0.67
C MET A 226 -6.53 -2.74 1.50
N PHE A 227 -7.65 -3.45 1.36
CA PHE A 227 -8.92 -3.01 1.94
C PHE A 227 -9.25 -3.66 3.28
N VAL A 228 -9.67 -2.86 4.26
CA VAL A 228 -10.27 -3.28 5.53
C VAL A 228 -11.53 -4.09 5.30
N SER A 229 -12.38 -3.75 4.31
CA SER A 229 -13.54 -4.58 3.95
C SER A 229 -13.15 -6.01 3.57
N LYS A 230 -12.04 -6.19 2.83
CA LYS A 230 -11.47 -7.51 2.52
C LYS A 230 -10.97 -8.21 3.77
N VAL A 231 -10.33 -7.51 4.72
CA VAL A 231 -9.92 -8.10 6.02
C VAL A 231 -11.13 -8.61 6.80
N LEU A 232 -12.17 -7.79 6.95
CA LEU A 232 -13.42 -8.16 7.64
C LEU A 232 -14.15 -9.35 6.98
N MET A 233 -14.04 -9.49 5.65
CA MET A 233 -14.65 -10.60 4.90
C MET A 233 -13.83 -11.91 4.91
N THR A 234 -12.52 -11.85 5.12
CA THR A 234 -11.61 -13.00 4.91
C THR A 234 -10.79 -13.38 6.15
N ASN A 235 -10.84 -12.59 7.22
CA ASN A 235 -9.97 -12.69 8.40
C ASN A 235 -8.46 -12.64 8.07
N SER A 236 -8.11 -12.02 6.94
CA SER A 236 -6.75 -12.03 6.39
C SER A 236 -6.42 -10.70 5.70
N GLY A 237 -5.29 -10.08 6.02
CA GLY A 237 -4.97 -8.71 5.65
C GLY A 237 -3.50 -8.40 5.42
N GLN A 238 -3.22 -7.14 5.10
CA GLN A 238 -1.90 -6.64 4.74
C GLN A 238 -1.35 -5.67 5.79
N CYS A 239 -0.08 -5.32 5.65
CA CYS A 239 0.60 -4.31 6.47
C CYS A 239 -0.03 -2.91 6.43
N HIS A 240 -0.87 -2.64 5.43
CA HIS A 240 -1.69 -1.43 5.33
C HIS A 240 -3.09 -1.65 5.94
N SER A 241 -3.81 -2.69 5.53
CA SER A 241 -5.21 -2.92 5.95
C SER A 241 -5.39 -3.44 7.39
N LEU A 242 -4.41 -4.15 7.97
CA LEU A 242 -4.49 -4.60 9.36
C LEU A 242 -4.36 -3.42 10.35
N PRO A 243 -3.37 -2.50 10.23
CA PRO A 243 -3.34 -1.28 11.04
C PRO A 243 -4.56 -0.37 10.85
N LEU A 244 -5.06 -0.20 9.62
CA LEU A 244 -6.27 0.61 9.41
C LEU A 244 -7.50 0.01 10.12
N LEU A 245 -7.69 -1.32 10.07
CA LEU A 245 -8.73 -1.97 10.87
C LEU A 245 -8.50 -1.79 12.38
N TYR A 246 -7.24 -1.85 12.85
CA TYR A 246 -6.92 -1.62 14.26
C TYR A 246 -7.34 -0.21 14.70
N LEU A 247 -7.05 0.83 13.92
CA LEU A 247 -7.46 2.21 14.25
C LEU A 247 -8.99 2.39 14.24
N ILE A 248 -9.68 1.77 13.28
CA ILE A 248 -11.15 1.77 13.22
C ILE A 248 -11.75 1.11 14.47
N LEU A 249 -11.16 0.02 14.95
CA LEU A 249 -11.61 -0.65 16.18
C LEU A 249 -11.17 0.09 17.45
N ALA A 250 -10.05 0.80 17.43
CA ALA A 250 -9.60 1.67 18.52
C ALA A 250 -10.56 2.85 18.72
N GLU A 251 -10.90 3.57 17.64
CA GLU A 251 -11.97 4.59 17.60
C GLU A 251 -13.28 4.02 18.18
N LYS A 252 -13.68 2.83 17.73
CA LYS A 252 -14.93 2.18 18.14
C LYS A 252 -15.01 1.84 19.65
N ILE A 253 -13.88 1.60 20.33
CA ILE A 253 -13.84 1.30 21.78
C ILE A 253 -13.32 2.47 22.64
N GLY A 254 -13.05 3.64 22.04
CA GLY A 254 -12.47 4.78 22.75
C GLY A 254 -11.05 4.52 23.25
N ALA A 255 -10.23 3.86 22.43
CA ALA A 255 -8.80 3.70 22.65
C ALA A 255 -8.02 4.72 21.80
N GLU A 256 -7.06 5.40 22.41
CA GLU A 256 -6.09 6.24 21.69
C GLU A 256 -5.03 5.35 21.05
N ALA A 257 -4.99 5.33 19.73
CA ALA A 257 -3.98 4.68 18.90
C ALA A 257 -3.75 5.51 17.63
N GLN A 258 -2.55 5.47 17.09
CA GLN A 258 -2.14 6.27 15.92
C GLN A 258 -1.36 5.39 14.93
N LEU A 259 -1.53 5.65 13.63
CA LEU A 259 -0.70 5.02 12.61
C LEU A 259 0.75 5.54 12.71
N ALA A 260 1.73 4.74 12.31
CA ALA A 260 3.10 5.16 12.06
C ALA A 260 3.67 4.41 10.85
N TYR A 261 4.66 5.01 10.18
CA TYR A 261 5.28 4.45 8.98
C TYR A 261 6.74 4.06 9.18
N SER A 262 7.16 3.04 8.42
CA SER A 262 8.53 2.83 7.97
C SER A 262 8.53 2.66 6.43
N PRO A 263 9.68 2.53 5.75
CA PRO A 263 9.71 2.37 4.29
C PRO A 263 8.83 1.21 3.82
N ARG A 264 7.89 1.51 2.91
CA ARG A 264 6.87 0.58 2.36
C ARG A 264 5.97 -0.12 3.40
N HIS A 265 5.87 0.39 4.63
CA HIS A 265 5.21 -0.32 5.73
C HIS A 265 4.49 0.60 6.73
N SER A 266 3.46 0.09 7.39
CA SER A 266 2.71 0.79 8.45
C SER A 266 2.46 -0.11 9.66
N TYR A 267 2.50 0.50 10.84
CA TYR A 267 2.33 -0.14 12.13
C TYR A 267 1.59 0.81 13.10
N ILE A 268 1.23 0.32 14.30
CA ILE A 268 0.48 1.11 15.28
C ILE A 268 1.42 1.62 16.38
N LYS A 269 1.22 2.88 16.81
CA LYS A 269 1.80 3.44 18.03
C LYS A 269 0.70 3.95 18.97
N PHE A 270 0.84 3.71 20.26
CA PHE A 270 -0.07 4.22 21.29
C PHE A 270 0.71 4.57 22.58
N LYS A 271 0.08 5.32 23.49
CA LYS A 271 0.62 5.61 24.83
C LYS A 271 -0.16 4.89 25.91
N ASP A 272 0.51 4.48 26.98
CA ASP A 272 -0.17 4.24 28.26
C ASP A 272 -0.47 5.54 29.01
N ASN A 273 -1.21 5.43 30.11
CA ASN A 273 -1.62 6.56 30.95
C ASN A 273 -0.43 7.29 31.64
N THR A 274 0.79 6.74 31.60
CA THR A 274 2.03 7.41 32.05
C THR A 274 2.68 8.25 30.95
N GLY A 275 2.15 8.17 29.72
CA GLY A 275 2.67 8.85 28.53
C GLY A 275 3.75 8.06 27.78
N LYS A 276 4.07 6.84 28.22
CA LYS A 276 5.07 5.97 27.59
C LYS A 276 4.54 5.38 26.30
N TRP A 277 5.35 5.44 25.23
CA TRP A 277 5.03 4.87 23.92
C TRP A 277 5.22 3.35 23.85
N TYR A 278 4.37 2.73 23.04
CA TYR A 278 4.45 1.33 22.61
C TYR A 278 4.19 1.23 21.11
N ASN A 279 4.75 0.21 20.47
CA ASN A 279 4.52 -0.11 19.07
C ASN A 279 3.87 -1.51 18.95
N ILE A 280 2.88 -1.66 18.08
CA ILE A 280 2.26 -2.94 17.69
C ILE A 280 2.55 -3.20 16.21
N GLU A 281 3.12 -4.35 15.92
CA GLU A 281 3.31 -4.89 14.57
C GLU A 281 2.28 -5.99 14.30
N LEU A 282 1.39 -5.77 13.33
CA LEU A 282 0.31 -6.71 13.00
C LEU A 282 0.72 -7.71 11.91
N THR A 283 1.84 -7.49 11.23
CA THR A 283 2.40 -8.41 10.23
C THR A 283 2.88 -9.73 10.83
N ASN A 284 3.38 -9.67 12.07
CA ASN A 284 3.83 -10.84 12.83
C ASN A 284 3.15 -10.97 14.21
N GLY A 285 2.16 -10.14 14.52
CA GLY A 285 1.43 -10.20 15.79
C GLY A 285 2.32 -9.95 17.00
N MET A 286 3.23 -8.97 16.94
CA MET A 286 4.20 -8.68 17.99
C MET A 286 4.07 -7.26 18.56
N MET A 287 4.26 -7.14 19.88
CA MET A 287 4.70 -5.87 20.47
C MET A 287 6.15 -5.62 20.06
N THR A 288 6.44 -4.45 19.52
CA THR A 288 7.76 -4.13 18.94
C THR A 288 8.38 -2.87 19.54
N THR A 289 9.62 -2.57 19.18
CA THR A 289 10.39 -1.41 19.66
C THR A 289 10.81 -0.52 18.50
N ASP A 290 11.01 0.77 18.77
CA ASP A 290 11.55 1.70 17.77
C ASP A 290 12.96 1.25 17.30
N ALA A 291 13.74 0.56 18.13
CA ALA A 291 15.02 -0.04 17.74
C ALA A 291 14.87 -1.18 16.71
N PHE A 292 13.87 -2.06 16.87
CA PHE A 292 13.58 -3.12 15.89
C PHE A 292 13.08 -2.54 14.56
N ILE A 293 12.24 -1.50 14.60
CA ILE A 293 11.79 -0.79 13.39
C ILE A 293 12.98 -0.14 12.65
N LEU A 294 13.95 0.44 13.37
CA LEU A 294 15.19 0.98 12.79
C LEU A 294 16.09 -0.10 12.16
N GLN A 295 16.12 -1.30 12.74
CA GLN A 295 16.90 -2.43 12.21
C GLN A 295 16.41 -2.95 10.84
N SER A 296 15.26 -2.46 10.34
CA SER A 296 14.84 -2.66 8.93
C SER A 296 15.86 -2.12 7.91
N GLY A 297 16.70 -1.14 8.28
CA GLY A 297 17.86 -0.70 7.50
C GLY A 297 17.62 0.37 6.42
N TYR A 298 16.36 0.76 6.15
CA TYR A 298 16.02 1.74 5.09
C TYR A 298 15.59 3.12 5.62
N ILE A 299 15.70 3.34 6.93
CA ILE A 299 15.37 4.63 7.58
C ILE A 299 16.63 5.51 7.65
N LYS A 300 16.73 6.51 6.78
CA LYS A 300 17.84 7.48 6.73
C LYS A 300 17.78 8.51 7.87
N SER A 301 18.91 9.19 8.12
CA SER A 301 18.99 10.29 9.10
C SER A 301 18.06 11.46 8.75
N GLU A 302 17.87 11.66 7.45
CA GLU A 302 17.08 12.70 6.81
C GLU A 302 15.58 12.47 7.03
N THR A 303 15.08 11.24 6.86
CA THR A 303 13.66 10.93 7.09
C THR A 303 13.29 10.97 8.57
N LEU A 304 14.22 10.65 9.48
CA LEU A 304 14.07 10.88 10.92
C LEU A 304 14.05 12.37 11.26
N ARG A 305 15.01 13.16 10.74
CA ARG A 305 15.11 14.61 10.95
C ARG A 305 13.88 15.35 10.45
N ASN A 306 13.37 14.95 9.28
CA ASN A 306 12.17 15.49 8.64
C ASN A 306 10.86 14.90 9.22
N LYS A 307 10.93 14.04 10.25
CA LYS A 307 9.78 13.43 10.94
C LYS A 307 8.84 12.62 10.03
N ILE A 308 9.37 12.02 8.97
CA ILE A 308 8.62 11.26 7.96
C ILE A 308 8.30 9.83 8.44
N TYR A 309 9.23 9.20 9.16
CA TYR A 309 9.07 7.83 9.66
C TYR A 309 9.04 7.75 11.18
N MET A 310 8.44 6.67 11.69
CA MET A 310 8.30 6.29 13.11
C MET A 310 7.53 7.28 13.99
N GLN A 311 6.98 8.35 13.41
CA GLN A 311 6.12 9.30 14.10
C GLN A 311 4.67 8.79 14.11
N PRO A 312 3.93 9.02 15.20
CA PRO A 312 2.49 8.81 15.23
C PRO A 312 1.78 9.90 14.41
N LEU A 313 0.89 9.52 13.50
CA LEU A 313 0.15 10.46 12.65
C LEU A 313 -0.96 11.17 13.42
N ASN A 314 -1.13 12.47 13.18
CA ASN A 314 -2.39 13.16 13.50
C ASN A 314 -3.45 12.97 12.41
N GLU A 315 -4.69 13.35 12.70
CA GLU A 315 -5.86 13.17 11.82
C GLU A 315 -5.68 13.76 10.41
N ASN A 316 -5.06 14.94 10.27
CA ASN A 316 -4.80 15.51 8.94
C ASN A 316 -3.79 14.67 8.13
N GLN A 317 -2.83 14.03 8.79
CA GLN A 317 -1.87 13.14 8.14
C GLN A 317 -2.50 11.78 7.79
N LEU A 318 -3.46 11.32 8.58
CA LEU A 318 -4.25 10.12 8.25
C LEU A 318 -5.21 10.38 7.09
N LEU A 319 -5.89 11.53 7.05
CA LEU A 319 -6.67 11.97 5.89
C LEU A 319 -5.79 12.20 4.64
N SER A 320 -4.55 12.67 4.82
CA SER A 320 -3.57 12.75 3.74
C SER A 320 -3.22 11.38 3.15
N LEU A 321 -3.10 10.33 3.98
CA LEU A 321 -2.97 8.96 3.49
C LEU A 321 -4.22 8.52 2.74
N MET A 322 -5.41 8.71 3.31
CA MET A 322 -6.68 8.29 2.67
C MET A 322 -6.90 8.96 1.30
N LEU A 323 -6.45 10.22 1.12
CA LEU A 323 -6.42 10.87 -0.19
C LEU A 323 -5.37 10.26 -1.13
N PHE A 324 -4.19 9.86 -0.63
CA PHE A 324 -3.22 9.07 -1.41
C PHE A 324 -3.81 7.71 -1.81
N ASP A 325 -4.48 6.97 -0.93
CA ASP A 325 -5.06 5.66 -1.21
C ASP A 325 -6.17 5.78 -2.26
N LEU A 326 -6.97 6.85 -2.19
CA LEU A 326 -7.97 7.19 -3.20
C LEU A 326 -7.32 7.48 -4.57
N ALA A 327 -6.24 8.27 -4.61
CA ALA A 327 -5.50 8.55 -5.83
C ALA A 327 -4.83 7.28 -6.40
N LYS A 328 -4.23 6.46 -5.55
CA LYS A 328 -3.54 5.22 -5.92
C LYS A 328 -4.54 4.18 -6.45
N GLY A 329 -5.65 3.98 -5.76
CA GLY A 329 -6.75 3.12 -6.23
C GLY A 329 -7.32 3.57 -7.57
N TYR A 330 -7.40 4.89 -7.83
CA TYR A 330 -7.77 5.40 -9.15
C TYR A 330 -6.73 5.03 -10.22
N THR A 331 -5.43 5.16 -9.92
CA THR A 331 -4.36 4.79 -10.87
C THR A 331 -4.24 3.29 -11.16
N GLU A 332 -4.60 2.42 -10.21
CA GLU A 332 -4.64 0.96 -10.45
C GLU A 332 -5.90 0.54 -11.21
N LYS A 333 -7.06 1.15 -10.94
CA LYS A 333 -8.33 0.80 -11.61
C LYS A 333 -8.51 1.46 -12.98
N TYR A 334 -7.98 2.67 -13.17
CA TYR A 334 -8.23 3.50 -14.34
C TYR A 334 -6.91 3.98 -14.99
N CYS A 335 -6.41 5.17 -14.65
CA CYS A 335 -5.19 5.72 -15.24
C CYS A 335 -4.63 6.90 -14.42
N TYR A 336 -3.52 7.48 -14.88
CA TYR A 336 -3.07 8.81 -14.46
C TYR A 336 -3.72 9.88 -15.33
N ASP A 337 -4.53 10.76 -14.73
CA ASP A 337 -5.01 11.99 -15.34
C ASP A 337 -4.98 13.18 -14.35
N GLU A 338 -5.55 14.33 -14.74
CA GLU A 338 -5.57 15.53 -13.90
C GLU A 338 -6.36 15.39 -12.58
N PHE A 339 -7.26 14.41 -12.45
CA PHE A 339 -7.90 14.09 -11.16
C PHE A 339 -6.88 13.55 -10.16
N VAL A 340 -5.99 12.65 -10.60
CA VAL A 340 -4.90 12.11 -9.77
C VAL A 340 -4.01 13.22 -9.24
N GLY A 341 -3.60 14.16 -10.11
CA GLY A 341 -2.85 15.35 -9.71
C GLY A 341 -3.58 16.20 -8.65
N LYS A 342 -4.88 16.46 -8.85
CA LYS A 342 -5.71 17.22 -7.91
C LYS A 342 -5.82 16.57 -6.53
N VAL A 343 -6.08 15.26 -6.46
CA VAL A 343 -6.22 14.54 -5.19
C VAL A 343 -4.91 14.55 -4.41
N ILE A 344 -3.78 14.36 -5.09
CA ILE A 344 -2.45 14.37 -4.47
C ILE A 344 -2.06 15.79 -4.00
N ASP A 345 -2.44 16.84 -4.73
CA ASP A 345 -2.18 18.22 -4.29
C ASP A 345 -2.92 18.56 -2.99
N GLU A 346 -4.15 18.08 -2.79
CA GLU A 346 -4.86 18.22 -1.50
C GLU A 346 -4.28 17.32 -0.41
N ALA A 347 -3.91 16.07 -0.72
CA ALA A 347 -3.20 15.19 0.23
C ALA A 347 -1.94 15.90 0.78
N LEU A 348 -1.19 16.55 -0.10
CA LEU A 348 0.04 17.27 0.24
C LEU A 348 -0.18 18.68 0.82
N ARG A 349 -1.42 19.18 0.82
CA ARG A 349 -1.84 20.34 1.62
C ARG A 349 -2.15 19.94 3.06
N LEU A 350 -2.76 18.76 3.28
CA LEU A 350 -3.02 18.23 4.63
C LEU A 350 -1.73 17.73 5.30
N ASP A 351 -0.86 17.04 4.57
CA ASP A 351 0.48 16.70 5.02
C ASP A 351 1.53 16.83 3.90
N SER A 352 2.31 17.91 3.98
CA SER A 352 3.39 18.17 3.03
C SER A 352 4.59 17.22 3.15
N THR A 353 4.67 16.38 4.19
CA THR A 353 5.70 15.35 4.41
C THR A 353 5.24 13.93 4.10
N ASN A 354 3.95 13.70 3.76
CA ASN A 354 3.43 12.39 3.34
C ASN A 354 4.22 11.86 2.12
N ILE A 355 5.13 10.92 2.39
CA ILE A 355 6.16 10.49 1.45
C ILE A 355 5.59 9.62 0.31
N VAL A 356 4.51 8.88 0.54
CA VAL A 356 3.86 8.08 -0.51
C VAL A 356 3.05 8.95 -1.47
N ALA A 357 2.44 10.03 -0.97
CA ALA A 357 1.85 11.08 -1.81
C ALA A 357 2.91 11.85 -2.62
N GLN A 358 4.09 12.16 -2.03
CA GLN A 358 5.20 12.77 -2.79
C GLN A 358 5.76 11.82 -3.88
N ALA A 359 5.79 10.51 -3.63
CA ALA A 359 6.17 9.51 -4.62
C ALA A 359 5.16 9.45 -5.78
N LEU A 360 3.87 9.32 -5.49
CA LEU A 360 2.81 9.27 -6.51
C LEU A 360 2.73 10.57 -7.33
N LYS A 361 3.05 11.72 -6.72
CA LYS A 361 3.22 13.01 -7.43
C LYS A 361 4.40 12.97 -8.42
N SER A 362 5.47 12.26 -8.08
CA SER A 362 6.64 12.08 -8.94
C SER A 362 6.28 11.24 -10.17
N ASP A 363 5.54 10.14 -9.99
CA ASP A 363 5.00 9.35 -11.11
C ASP A 363 4.09 10.18 -12.02
N PHE A 364 3.09 10.88 -11.45
CA PHE A 364 2.17 11.75 -12.20
C PHE A 364 2.90 12.81 -13.03
N LEU A 365 3.85 13.54 -12.44
CA LEU A 365 4.61 14.58 -13.14
C LEU A 365 5.56 14.00 -14.20
N THR A 366 6.01 12.76 -14.04
CA THR A 366 6.84 12.04 -15.02
C THR A 366 6.00 11.61 -16.22
N ILE A 367 4.91 10.87 -15.99
CA ILE A 367 3.97 10.42 -17.02
C ILE A 367 3.44 11.62 -17.82
N LYS A 368 3.12 12.73 -17.14
CA LYS A 368 2.69 13.99 -17.76
C LYS A 368 3.79 14.65 -18.62
N PHE A 369 5.04 14.69 -18.15
CA PHE A 369 6.15 15.22 -18.95
C PHE A 369 6.48 14.33 -20.16
N ASP A 370 6.42 13.01 -20.01
CA ASP A 370 6.74 12.06 -21.07
C ASP A 370 5.67 12.07 -22.17
N TYR A 371 4.40 12.18 -21.80
CA TYR A 371 3.28 12.43 -22.71
C TYR A 371 3.45 13.71 -23.54
N ILE A 372 3.84 14.82 -22.89
CA ILE A 372 4.18 16.08 -23.58
C ILE A 372 5.40 15.90 -24.48
N SER A 373 6.40 15.15 -24.02
CA SER A 373 7.65 14.91 -24.73
C SER A 373 7.45 14.07 -25.98
N LYS A 374 6.64 13.01 -25.96
CA LYS A 374 6.34 12.19 -27.16
C LYS A 374 5.68 13.04 -28.25
N GLN A 375 4.64 13.81 -27.91
CA GLN A 375 3.96 14.72 -28.86
C GLN A 375 4.92 15.73 -29.50
N LEU A 376 5.87 16.26 -28.72
CA LEU A 376 6.87 17.21 -29.20
C LEU A 376 8.09 16.55 -29.87
N GLY A 377 8.20 15.23 -29.85
CA GLY A 377 9.41 14.48 -30.22
C GLY A 377 10.65 14.91 -29.43
N ILE A 378 10.49 15.24 -28.15
CA ILE A 378 11.58 15.55 -27.23
C ILE A 378 12.35 14.26 -26.92
N THR A 379 13.68 14.33 -27.00
CA THR A 379 14.59 13.23 -26.66
C THR A 379 15.78 13.76 -25.86
N GLU A 380 16.51 12.89 -25.18
CA GLU A 380 17.72 13.24 -24.40
C GLU A 380 18.76 14.02 -25.21
N GLN A 381 18.84 13.78 -26.52
CA GLN A 381 19.78 14.46 -27.43
C GLN A 381 19.30 15.84 -27.86
N ASN A 382 18.01 16.18 -27.69
CA ASN A 382 17.41 17.41 -28.20
C ASN A 382 16.67 18.27 -27.15
N TYR A 383 16.43 17.77 -25.93
CA TYR A 383 15.50 18.39 -24.98
C TYR A 383 15.81 19.85 -24.69
N MET A 384 17.07 20.23 -24.44
CA MET A 384 17.46 21.62 -24.20
C MET A 384 17.10 22.56 -25.38
N GLN A 385 17.16 22.08 -26.62
CA GLN A 385 16.84 22.86 -27.83
C GLN A 385 15.34 22.89 -28.15
N LYS A 386 14.57 21.85 -27.78
CA LYS A 386 13.12 21.81 -27.97
C LYS A 386 12.37 22.48 -26.82
N ILE A 387 12.70 22.15 -25.57
CA ILE A 387 11.94 22.58 -24.40
C ILE A 387 11.96 24.10 -24.20
N THR A 388 13.03 24.77 -24.63
CA THR A 388 13.14 26.24 -24.66
C THR A 388 12.15 26.90 -25.62
N LYS A 389 11.64 26.18 -26.63
CA LYS A 389 10.63 26.64 -27.60
C LYS A 389 9.20 26.40 -27.14
N TYR A 390 8.98 25.58 -26.11
CA TYR A 390 7.65 25.21 -25.60
C TYR A 390 7.54 25.52 -24.09
N PRO A 391 7.16 26.75 -23.71
CA PRO A 391 7.14 27.19 -22.31
C PRO A 391 6.32 26.29 -21.37
N GLN A 392 5.27 25.65 -21.89
CA GLN A 392 4.44 24.72 -21.11
C GLN A 392 5.18 23.40 -20.82
N ALA A 393 5.89 22.83 -21.80
CA ALA A 393 6.78 21.68 -21.58
C ALA A 393 7.92 22.01 -20.61
N LYS A 394 8.49 23.22 -20.71
CA LYS A 394 9.50 23.72 -19.75
C LYS A 394 8.98 23.77 -18.32
N ARG A 395 7.71 24.21 -18.12
CA ARG A 395 7.07 24.17 -16.79
C ARG A 395 6.90 22.74 -16.28
N ALA A 396 6.47 21.80 -17.12
CA ALA A 396 6.32 20.39 -16.73
C ALA A 396 7.65 19.74 -16.31
N PHE A 397 8.73 19.93 -17.07
CA PHE A 397 10.07 19.46 -16.72
C PHE A 397 10.59 20.05 -15.41
N ILE A 398 10.45 21.36 -15.23
CA ILE A 398 10.87 22.05 -13.99
C ILE A 398 10.05 21.54 -12.79
N ALA A 399 8.74 21.32 -12.95
CA ALA A 399 7.89 20.79 -11.89
C ALA A 399 8.29 19.35 -11.50
N ARG A 400 8.51 18.46 -12.49
CA ARG A 400 8.98 17.08 -12.28
C ARG A 400 10.34 17.06 -11.58
N ASN A 401 11.32 17.81 -12.09
CA ASN A 401 12.67 17.81 -11.50
C ASN A 401 12.63 18.39 -10.06
N LYS A 402 11.90 19.49 -9.82
CA LYS A 402 11.70 20.03 -8.46
C LYS A 402 11.02 19.04 -7.51
N GLN A 403 10.18 18.14 -8.02
CA GLN A 403 9.58 17.07 -7.23
C GLN A 403 10.62 16.02 -6.84
N TYR A 404 11.50 15.60 -7.75
CA TYR A 404 12.64 14.73 -7.42
C TYR A 404 13.60 15.40 -6.43
N ASP A 405 13.97 16.68 -6.65
CA ASP A 405 14.78 17.46 -5.72
C ASP A 405 14.17 17.44 -4.31
N LYS A 406 12.83 17.51 -4.19
CA LYS A 406 12.12 17.42 -2.91
C LYS A 406 12.21 16.01 -2.29
N MET A 407 12.08 14.95 -3.09
CA MET A 407 12.21 13.56 -2.62
C MET A 407 13.61 13.28 -2.07
N ASP A 408 14.66 13.76 -2.74
CA ASP A 408 16.04 13.63 -2.31
C ASP A 408 16.30 14.40 -1.00
N ASN A 409 15.82 15.64 -0.89
CA ASN A 409 15.89 16.45 0.34
C ASN A 409 15.08 15.85 1.50
N PHE A 410 14.03 15.09 1.20
CA PHE A 410 13.28 14.31 2.20
C PHE A 410 14.04 13.07 2.68
N GLY A 411 15.13 12.68 1.99
CA GLY A 411 15.87 11.46 2.29
C GLY A 411 15.17 10.21 1.78
N TYR A 412 14.32 10.32 0.75
CA TYR A 412 13.69 9.16 0.16
C TYR A 412 14.74 8.14 -0.32
N GLN A 413 14.34 6.89 -0.29
CA GLN A 413 14.98 5.83 -1.05
C GLN A 413 13.89 4.80 -1.33
N GLU A 414 13.76 4.41 -2.59
CA GLU A 414 12.99 3.22 -2.92
C GLU A 414 13.68 2.02 -2.27
N MET A 415 13.01 1.40 -1.30
CA MET A 415 13.44 0.12 -0.74
C MET A 415 13.23 -0.94 -1.83
N PRO A 416 14.30 -1.58 -2.34
CA PRO A 416 14.17 -2.59 -3.39
C PRO A 416 13.22 -3.71 -2.95
N ALA A 417 12.49 -4.31 -3.89
CA ALA A 417 11.55 -5.38 -3.54
C ALA A 417 12.26 -6.55 -2.84
N ASP A 418 13.51 -6.84 -3.20
CA ASP A 418 14.27 -7.91 -2.55
C ASP A 418 14.65 -7.62 -1.10
N ALA A 419 14.96 -6.36 -0.79
CA ALA A 419 15.16 -5.91 0.58
C ALA A 419 13.86 -5.97 1.39
N TYR A 420 12.73 -5.57 0.78
CA TYR A 420 11.42 -5.64 1.41
C TYR A 420 11.01 -7.09 1.70
N GLU A 421 11.17 -8.01 0.75
CA GLU A 421 10.88 -9.43 1.00
C GLU A 421 11.82 -10.06 2.03
N LYS A 422 13.12 -9.73 2.05
CA LYS A 422 14.04 -10.19 3.11
C LYS A 422 13.60 -9.71 4.49
N TRP A 423 13.22 -8.44 4.61
CA TRP A 423 12.71 -7.87 5.85
C TRP A 423 11.37 -8.50 6.26
N LEU A 424 10.41 -8.65 5.34
CA LEU A 424 9.12 -9.31 5.60
C LEU A 424 9.28 -10.78 6.02
N ASN A 425 10.22 -11.51 5.40
CA ASN A 425 10.58 -12.86 5.83
C ASN A 425 11.16 -12.87 7.26
N SER A 426 11.97 -11.87 7.65
CA SER A 426 12.49 -11.77 9.02
C SER A 426 11.38 -11.53 10.07
N LEU A 427 10.31 -10.81 9.70
CA LEU A 427 9.13 -10.68 10.58
C LEU A 427 8.42 -12.03 10.78
N ASN A 428 8.26 -12.82 9.71
CA ASN A 428 7.66 -14.15 9.78
C ASN A 428 8.56 -15.13 10.56
N GLU A 429 9.89 -15.08 10.39
CA GLU A 429 10.81 -15.92 11.17
C GLU A 429 10.79 -15.58 12.67
N ALA A 430 10.63 -14.30 13.02
CA ALA A 430 10.38 -13.88 14.41
C ALA A 430 9.04 -14.45 14.95
N TYR A 431 7.97 -14.41 14.15
CA TYR A 431 6.67 -14.99 14.50
C TYR A 431 6.74 -16.50 14.78
N GLN A 432 7.35 -17.27 13.87
CA GLN A 432 7.51 -18.73 14.03
C GLN A 432 8.36 -19.07 15.25
N LYS A 433 9.41 -18.27 15.53
CA LYS A 433 10.23 -18.42 16.74
C LYS A 433 9.40 -18.19 18.00
N GLN A 434 8.62 -17.10 18.07
CA GLN A 434 7.74 -16.83 19.21
C GLN A 434 6.68 -17.92 19.41
N GLN A 435 6.05 -18.42 18.34
CA GLN A 435 5.11 -19.55 18.46
C GLN A 435 5.78 -20.79 19.03
N SER A 436 6.98 -21.16 18.56
CA SER A 436 7.69 -22.34 19.09
C SER A 436 8.14 -22.16 20.55
N GLU A 437 8.51 -20.96 20.97
CA GLU A 437 8.80 -20.62 22.37
C GLU A 437 7.56 -20.70 23.26
N GLN A 438 6.42 -20.14 22.83
CA GLN A 438 5.15 -20.22 23.56
C GLN A 438 4.65 -21.67 23.70
N ILE A 439 4.71 -22.46 22.62
CA ILE A 439 4.36 -23.88 22.63
C ILE A 439 5.28 -24.67 23.59
N SER A 440 6.58 -24.37 23.59
CA SER A 440 7.54 -24.98 24.53
C SER A 440 7.21 -24.64 25.98
N ILE A 441 6.92 -23.37 26.28
CA ILE A 441 6.50 -22.92 27.62
C ILE A 441 5.23 -23.65 28.10
N ASP A 442 4.22 -23.78 27.25
CA ASP A 442 2.95 -24.41 27.63
C ASP A 442 2.99 -25.95 27.63
N LEU A 443 3.95 -26.56 26.91
CA LEU A 443 4.29 -27.98 27.08
C LEU A 443 5.00 -28.22 28.42
N ASN A 444 6.00 -27.40 28.77
CA ASN A 444 6.75 -27.54 30.02
C ASN A 444 5.84 -27.38 31.25
N LYS A 445 4.94 -26.39 31.26
CA LYS A 445 3.92 -26.25 32.31
C LYS A 445 3.01 -27.47 32.44
N LYS A 446 2.61 -28.10 31.33
CA LYS A 446 1.80 -29.33 31.36
C LYS A 446 2.58 -30.50 31.93
N ILE A 447 3.88 -30.61 31.61
CA ILE A 447 4.77 -31.61 32.20
C ILE A 447 4.89 -31.38 33.71
N GLU A 448 5.14 -30.15 34.17
CA GLU A 448 5.19 -29.83 35.62
C GLU A 448 3.88 -30.17 36.34
N ILE A 449 2.72 -29.88 35.75
CA ILE A 449 1.41 -30.24 36.33
C ILE A 449 1.26 -31.76 36.46
N ILE A 450 1.59 -32.52 35.40
CA ILE A 450 1.54 -33.99 35.42
C ILE A 450 2.51 -34.56 36.47
N ASP A 451 3.72 -34.00 36.58
CA ASP A 451 4.71 -34.42 37.58
C ASP A 451 4.30 -34.08 39.02
N ILE A 452 3.44 -33.06 39.22
CA ILE A 452 2.84 -32.71 40.52
C ILE A 452 1.63 -33.61 40.84
N GLU A 453 0.88 -34.06 39.84
CA GLU A 453 -0.24 -34.99 40.01
C GLU A 453 0.22 -36.44 40.24
N LEU A 454 1.31 -36.87 39.60
CA LEU A 454 1.93 -38.20 39.79
C LEU A 454 2.72 -38.35 41.11
N ARG A 455 2.85 -37.28 41.91
CA ARG A 455 3.56 -37.26 43.20
C ARG A 455 2.61 -37.09 44.41
N LYS A 456 1.33 -37.37 44.23
CA LYS A 456 0.27 -37.36 45.27
C LYS A 456 -0.38 -38.72 45.41
#